data_AF-A0A673B2B1-F1
#
_entry.id   AF-A0A673B2B1-F1
#
_cell.length_a   1.000
_cell.length_b   1.000
_cell.length_c   1.000
_cell.angle_alpha   90.00
_cell.angle_beta   90.00
_cell.angle_gamma   90.00
#
_symmetry.space_group_name_H-M   'P 1'
#
loop_
_entity.id
_entity.type
_entity.pdbx_description
1 polymer ?
#
loop_
_entity_poly.entity_id
_entity_poly.type
_entity_poly.pdbx_seq_one_letter_code
_entity_poly.pdbx_strand_id
1 'polypeptide(L)'
;MSKKSKQIFFFKLLKLMEQFLEQSAQAEENFYRVEEQRLQAEDRRREAEHARELHMLQMLGQMFSSISSTSTSRPNSATTPSKNAPPGRATVFATAGPTCTRVFERYYSLGSASHRGMDDDILSLVKSIIPPLTSKKHKGEDGRIGIIGGCQDYTGAPYFAAISALKVGADLSHVFCTKDAATVIKSYSPELIVHPVLDSPNAVEEIEKWLPRLHGLVVGPGLGRDNHLLKTAKEVIERTKARDIPIVIDADGLWLVTQQPSVIEGYQKGILTPNFMEFTRLYEALHHEPMDSSDPQHCVSELSGAMGNVTVVLKGEQDLITDGTKVFSCSIEGSGRRCGGQGDLLSGSMGVLAHWAHSASAAGIVNPSVLAAYGACSLTRQCNSQAFQRYGRSTTTSDMIQEIGSAFKKLFES
;
A
#
# COMPACT_ATOMS: atom_id res chain seq x y z
N MET A 1 23.13 18.57 -60.20
CA MET A 1 23.95 17.37 -59.84
C MET A 1 23.92 16.36 -60.98
N SER A 2 25.08 15.92 -61.47
CA SER A 2 25.21 14.91 -62.55
C SER A 2 24.58 13.56 -62.16
N LYS A 3 24.03 12.82 -63.13
CA LYS A 3 23.43 11.47 -62.93
C LYS A 3 24.36 10.52 -62.14
N LYS A 4 25.68 10.60 -62.34
CA LYS A 4 26.68 9.83 -61.60
C LYS A 4 26.69 10.14 -60.08
N SER A 5 26.47 11.39 -59.70
CA SER A 5 26.50 11.83 -58.29
C SER A 5 25.27 11.34 -57.51
N LYS A 6 24.10 11.28 -58.15
CA LYS A 6 22.88 10.68 -57.55
C LYS A 6 23.01 9.17 -57.35
N GLN A 7 23.65 8.48 -58.28
CA GLN A 7 23.84 7.03 -58.22
C GLN A 7 24.82 6.61 -57.10
N ILE A 8 25.88 7.38 -56.89
CA ILE A 8 26.83 7.17 -55.78
C ILE A 8 26.17 7.43 -54.42
N PHE A 9 25.33 8.46 -54.32
CA PHE A 9 24.60 8.77 -53.09
C PHE A 9 23.59 7.66 -52.74
N PHE A 10 22.83 7.18 -53.73
CA PHE A 10 21.86 6.10 -53.52
C PHE A 10 22.54 4.79 -53.10
N PHE A 11 23.70 4.47 -53.68
CA PHE A 11 24.49 3.30 -53.29
C PHE A 11 25.03 3.41 -51.85
N LYS A 12 25.46 4.60 -51.43
CA LYS A 12 25.88 4.84 -50.04
C LYS A 12 24.71 4.70 -49.05
N LEU A 13 23.52 5.18 -49.42
CA LEU A 13 22.33 5.08 -48.59
C LEU A 13 21.88 3.63 -48.41
N LEU A 14 21.91 2.82 -49.48
CA LEU A 14 21.59 1.40 -49.42
C LEU A 14 22.53 0.62 -48.50
N LYS A 15 23.84 0.87 -48.59
CA LYS A 15 24.82 0.25 -47.66
C LYS A 15 24.58 0.65 -46.21
N LEU A 16 24.18 1.89 -45.96
CA LEU A 16 23.88 2.36 -44.60
C LEU A 16 22.62 1.68 -44.03
N MET A 17 21.59 1.51 -44.87
CA MET A 17 20.38 0.75 -44.50
C MET A 17 20.69 -0.72 -44.22
N GLU A 18 21.53 -1.35 -45.05
CA GLU A 18 21.95 -2.74 -44.86
C GLU A 18 22.69 -2.92 -43.52
N GLN A 19 23.63 -2.02 -43.21
CA GLN A 19 24.32 -2.02 -41.91
C GLN A 19 23.37 -1.78 -40.73
N PHE A 20 22.37 -0.92 -40.88
CA PHE A 20 21.39 -0.67 -39.83
C PHE A 20 20.51 -1.90 -39.56
N LEU A 21 20.10 -2.60 -40.63
CA LEU A 21 19.31 -3.83 -40.51
C LEU A 21 20.12 -4.96 -39.86
N GLU A 22 21.39 -5.11 -40.23
CA GLU A 22 22.29 -6.09 -39.58
C GLU A 22 22.48 -5.78 -38.09
N GLN A 23 22.71 -4.51 -37.73
CA GLN A 23 22.85 -4.11 -36.32
C GLN A 23 21.56 -4.32 -35.53
N SER A 24 20.40 -4.05 -36.13
CA SER A 24 19.11 -4.29 -35.50
C SER A 24 18.85 -5.77 -35.26
N ALA A 25 19.13 -6.63 -36.26
CA ALA A 25 18.98 -8.07 -36.13
C ALA A 25 19.90 -8.64 -35.04
N GLN A 26 21.14 -8.15 -34.98
CA GLN A 26 22.10 -8.59 -33.97
C GLN A 26 21.76 -8.11 -32.56
N ALA A 27 21.17 -6.91 -32.42
CA ALA A 27 20.65 -6.43 -31.15
C ALA A 27 19.47 -7.27 -30.65
N GLU A 28 18.57 -7.66 -31.56
CA GLU A 28 17.43 -8.52 -31.25
C GLU A 28 17.87 -9.93 -30.83
N GLU A 29 18.83 -10.53 -31.54
CA GLU A 29 19.39 -11.84 -31.15
C GLU A 29 20.09 -11.80 -29.78
N ASN A 30 20.83 -10.71 -29.49
CA ASN A 30 21.45 -10.51 -28.19
C ASN A 30 20.41 -10.34 -27.08
N PHE A 31 19.31 -9.64 -27.34
CA PHE A 31 18.21 -9.49 -26.39
C PHE A 31 17.59 -10.85 -26.04
N TYR A 32 17.27 -11.68 -27.03
CA TYR A 32 16.72 -13.02 -26.79
C TYR A 32 17.68 -13.92 -26.01
N ARG A 33 18.98 -13.88 -26.30
CA ARG A 33 19.99 -14.66 -25.55
C ARG A 33 20.09 -14.25 -24.09
N VAL A 34 20.02 -12.94 -23.80
CA VAL A 34 20.06 -12.45 -22.42
C VAL A 34 18.78 -12.83 -21.67
N GLU A 35 17.63 -12.72 -22.32
CA GLU A 35 16.34 -13.09 -21.72
C GLU A 35 16.25 -14.60 -21.44
N GLU A 36 16.76 -15.44 -22.35
CA GLU A 36 16.86 -16.89 -22.13
C GLU A 36 17.76 -17.23 -20.94
N GLN A 37 18.92 -16.57 -20.80
CA GLN A 37 19.79 -16.72 -19.63
C GLN A 37 19.12 -16.28 -18.33
N ARG A 38 18.31 -15.22 -18.37
CA ARG A 38 17.55 -14.71 -17.23
C ARG A 38 16.48 -15.71 -16.80
N LEU A 39 15.71 -16.25 -17.73
CA LEU A 39 14.70 -17.29 -17.48
C LEU A 39 15.31 -18.55 -16.88
N GLN A 40 16.43 -19.03 -17.44
CA GLN A 40 17.15 -20.19 -16.89
C GLN A 40 17.69 -19.92 -15.47
N ALA A 41 18.09 -18.68 -15.16
CA ALA A 41 18.53 -18.31 -13.82
C ALA A 41 17.36 -18.25 -12.82
N GLU A 42 16.19 -17.78 -13.24
CA GLU A 42 14.97 -17.80 -12.42
C GLU A 42 14.48 -19.22 -12.16
N ASP A 43 14.48 -20.09 -13.16
CA ASP A 43 14.07 -21.49 -12.99
C ASP A 43 15.01 -22.24 -12.03
N ARG A 44 16.33 -22.05 -12.15
CA ARG A 44 17.29 -22.60 -11.17
C ARG A 44 17.05 -22.08 -9.75
N ARG A 45 16.63 -20.82 -9.58
CA ARG A 45 16.27 -20.27 -8.25
C ARG A 45 15.02 -20.92 -7.69
N ARG A 46 13.98 -21.10 -8.52
CA ARG A 46 12.74 -21.79 -8.12
C ARG A 46 12.98 -23.24 -7.74
N GLU A 47 13.80 -23.96 -8.51
CA GLU A 47 14.20 -25.33 -8.18
C GLU A 47 14.96 -25.40 -6.85
N ALA A 48 15.87 -24.45 -6.59
CA ALA A 48 16.59 -24.38 -5.33
C ALA A 48 15.69 -24.03 -4.14
N GLU A 49 14.70 -23.16 -4.32
CA GLU A 49 13.67 -22.88 -3.31
C GLU A 49 12.82 -24.11 -3.01
N HIS A 50 12.33 -24.78 -4.06
CA HIS A 50 11.52 -25.98 -3.92
C HIS A 50 12.29 -27.12 -3.23
N ALA A 51 13.58 -27.29 -3.54
CA ALA A 51 14.45 -28.24 -2.86
C ALA A 51 14.62 -27.92 -1.36
N ARG A 52 14.73 -26.63 -1.00
CA ARG A 52 14.79 -26.20 0.41
C ARG A 52 13.48 -26.47 1.14
N GLU A 53 12.34 -26.22 0.52
CA GLU A 53 11.02 -26.51 1.09
C GLU A 53 10.83 -28.02 1.33
N LEU A 54 11.17 -28.85 0.34
CA LEU A 54 11.15 -30.31 0.47
C LEU A 54 12.05 -30.81 1.60
N HIS A 55 13.24 -30.23 1.73
CA HIS A 55 14.16 -30.57 2.82
C HIS A 55 13.59 -30.18 4.20
N MET A 56 12.98 -29.00 4.34
CA MET A 56 12.31 -28.61 5.58
C MET A 56 11.13 -29.52 5.93
N LEU A 57 10.34 -29.93 4.94
CA LEU A 57 9.23 -30.86 5.13
C LEU A 57 9.71 -32.25 5.58
N GLN A 58 10.82 -32.74 5.03
CA GLN A 58 11.46 -33.98 5.49
C GLN A 58 11.97 -33.87 6.93
N MET A 59 12.63 -32.76 7.28
CA MET A 59 13.10 -32.49 8.64
C MET A 59 11.95 -32.46 9.65
N LEU A 60 10.84 -31.77 9.31
CA LEU A 60 9.62 -31.77 10.13
C LEU A 60 9.05 -33.19 10.28
N GLY A 61 8.98 -33.96 9.19
CA GLY A 61 8.52 -35.36 9.23
C GLY A 61 9.34 -36.26 10.16
N GLN A 62 10.66 -36.07 10.20
CA GLN A 62 11.56 -36.79 11.11
C GLN A 62 11.38 -36.35 12.58
N MET A 63 11.14 -35.06 12.83
CA MET A 63 10.82 -34.56 14.17
C MET A 63 9.50 -35.13 14.70
N PHE A 64 8.46 -35.22 13.86
CA PHE A 64 7.19 -35.82 14.28
C PHE A 64 7.30 -37.35 14.48
N SER A 65 8.11 -38.03 13.68
CA SER A 65 8.34 -39.47 13.82
C SER A 65 9.09 -39.84 15.10
N SER A 66 10.02 -38.97 15.56
CA SER A 66 10.77 -39.18 16.81
C SER A 66 9.93 -38.92 18.06
N ILE A 67 8.92 -38.05 17.98
CA ILE A 67 7.94 -37.82 19.06
C ILE A 67 7.00 -39.03 19.20
N SER A 68 6.68 -39.75 18.11
CA SER A 68 5.87 -40.99 18.18
C SER A 68 6.63 -42.19 18.76
N SER A 69 7.97 -42.18 18.80
CA SER A 69 8.77 -43.31 19.30
C SER A 69 9.09 -43.29 20.81
N THR A 70 8.66 -42.27 21.55
CA THR A 70 9.00 -42.12 22.98
C THR A 70 7.93 -42.59 23.99
N SER A 71 6.85 -43.24 23.54
CA SER A 71 5.80 -43.75 24.42
C SER A 71 5.72 -45.28 24.51
N THR A 72 6.82 -45.97 24.78
CA THR A 72 6.78 -47.37 25.26
C THR A 72 8.04 -47.72 26.05
N SER A 73 7.98 -47.57 27.38
CA SER A 73 8.73 -48.43 28.30
C SER A 73 8.27 -48.24 29.76
N ARG A 74 7.49 -49.19 30.28
CA ARG A 74 7.55 -49.59 31.70
C ARG A 74 7.30 -51.10 31.84
N PRO A 75 7.93 -51.76 32.83
CA PRO A 75 8.22 -53.19 32.77
C PRO A 75 7.23 -54.08 33.54
N ASN A 76 7.29 -55.37 33.20
CA ASN A 76 6.55 -56.50 33.76
C ASN A 76 6.71 -56.68 35.27
N SER A 77 5.60 -57.02 35.96
CA SER A 77 5.60 -57.96 37.09
C SER A 77 4.27 -58.72 37.14
N ALA A 78 4.35 -60.00 37.47
CA ALA A 78 3.35 -61.04 37.27
C ALA A 78 2.31 -61.14 38.39
N THR A 79 1.08 -61.60 38.08
CA THR A 79 0.36 -62.73 38.72
C THR A 79 -1.09 -62.86 38.19
N THR A 80 -1.53 -64.09 37.92
CA THR A 80 -2.91 -64.56 37.66
C THR A 80 -3.39 -65.39 38.88
N PRO A 81 -4.61 -65.97 38.94
CA PRO A 81 -5.87 -65.76 38.18
C PRO A 81 -7.14 -65.67 39.08
N SER A 82 -8.34 -65.44 38.50
CA SER A 82 -9.53 -66.31 38.66
C SER A 82 -10.91 -65.59 38.63
N LYS A 83 -11.73 -66.02 37.65
CA LYS A 83 -13.19 -66.30 37.66
C LYS A 83 -14.19 -65.28 38.25
N ASN A 84 -15.10 -64.79 37.40
CA ASN A 84 -16.53 -65.19 37.38
C ASN A 84 -17.36 -64.25 36.48
N ALA A 85 -18.05 -64.82 35.50
CA ALA A 85 -19.31 -64.28 34.94
C ALA A 85 -20.49 -64.86 35.76
N PRO A 86 -21.73 -64.31 35.69
CA PRO A 86 -22.65 -64.66 34.59
C PRO A 86 -23.68 -63.50 34.28
N PRO A 87 -24.87 -63.71 33.65
CA PRO A 87 -25.19 -63.03 32.38
C PRO A 87 -26.45 -62.14 32.45
N GLY A 88 -26.66 -61.28 31.44
CA GLY A 88 -27.82 -60.39 31.43
C GLY A 88 -28.21 -59.83 30.05
N ARG A 89 -28.82 -60.70 29.23
CA ARG A 89 -29.93 -60.46 28.30
C ARG A 89 -29.83 -59.36 27.22
N ALA A 90 -29.91 -59.84 25.99
CA ALA A 90 -30.07 -59.10 24.74
C ALA A 90 -31.40 -58.33 24.66
N THR A 91 -31.35 -57.17 23.99
CA THR A 91 -32.47 -56.67 23.19
C THR A 91 -31.93 -56.05 21.91
N VAL A 92 -32.42 -56.56 20.78
CA VAL A 92 -32.17 -56.09 19.42
C VAL A 92 -33.16 -54.97 19.11
N PHE A 93 -32.71 -53.85 18.57
CA PHE A 93 -33.52 -53.05 17.65
C PHE A 93 -32.65 -52.36 16.60
N ALA A 94 -33.22 -52.30 15.41
CA ALA A 94 -32.59 -52.03 14.14
C ALA A 94 -32.41 -50.53 13.83
N THR A 95 -31.62 -50.31 12.77
CA THR A 95 -31.74 -49.28 11.73
C THR A 95 -30.98 -47.95 11.81
N ALA A 96 -30.51 -47.59 10.61
CA ALA A 96 -30.23 -46.27 10.05
C ALA A 96 -28.84 -45.67 10.33
N GLY A 97 -28.02 -45.64 9.27
CA GLY A 97 -26.77 -44.89 9.24
C GLY A 97 -27.02 -43.37 9.20
N PRO A 98 -26.01 -42.54 9.55
CA PRO A 98 -26.16 -41.10 9.48
C PRO A 98 -25.55 -40.53 8.20
N THR A 99 -26.41 -39.89 7.41
CA THR A 99 -26.08 -38.81 6.51
C THR A 99 -25.46 -37.64 7.29
N CYS A 100 -24.21 -37.30 6.97
CA CYS A 100 -23.51 -36.16 7.55
C CYS A 100 -24.12 -34.85 7.00
N THR A 101 -24.98 -34.22 7.79
CA THR A 101 -25.51 -32.87 7.54
C THR A 101 -24.49 -31.87 8.08
N ARG A 102 -23.93 -31.04 7.18
CA ARG A 102 -23.05 -29.93 7.51
C ARG A 102 -23.85 -28.87 8.28
N VAL A 103 -23.58 -28.73 9.57
CA VAL A 103 -24.00 -27.57 10.36
C VAL A 103 -23.00 -26.44 10.10
N PHE A 104 -23.47 -25.35 9.47
CA PHE A 104 -22.74 -24.09 9.40
C PHE A 104 -22.83 -23.42 10.77
N GLU A 105 -21.74 -23.47 11.54
CA GLU A 105 -21.61 -22.73 12.78
C GLU A 105 -21.25 -21.27 12.46
N ARG A 106 -22.25 -20.37 12.51
CA ARG A 106 -22.05 -18.92 12.47
C ARG A 106 -21.46 -18.49 13.81
N TYR A 107 -20.16 -18.19 13.82
CA TYR A 107 -19.55 -17.42 14.89
C TYR A 107 -20.04 -15.97 14.82
N TYR A 108 -21.03 -15.62 15.66
CA TYR A 108 -21.29 -14.24 16.00
C TYR A 108 -20.29 -13.82 17.09
N SER A 109 -19.29 -13.04 16.70
CA SER A 109 -18.37 -12.41 17.64
C SER A 109 -19.10 -11.27 18.37
N LEU A 110 -19.52 -11.54 19.61
CA LEU A 110 -20.08 -10.56 20.54
C LEU A 110 -18.94 -9.66 21.07
N GLY A 111 -18.53 -8.69 20.25
CA GLY A 111 -17.58 -7.63 20.64
C GLY A 111 -17.78 -6.28 19.92
N SER A 112 -18.82 -6.13 19.09
CA SER A 112 -18.87 -5.09 18.05
C SER A 112 -19.62 -3.80 18.42
N ALA A 113 -20.41 -3.76 19.50
CA ALA A 113 -21.32 -2.63 19.73
C ALA A 113 -20.59 -1.32 20.10
N SER A 114 -19.52 -1.38 20.90
CA SER A 114 -18.80 -0.18 21.35
C SER A 114 -17.90 0.42 20.27
N HIS A 115 -17.31 -0.41 19.40
CA HIS A 115 -16.45 0.06 18.31
C HIS A 115 -17.26 0.71 17.18
N ARG A 116 -18.43 0.16 16.85
CA ARG A 116 -19.33 0.77 15.85
C ARG A 116 -19.74 2.19 16.22
N GLY A 117 -20.06 2.44 17.49
CA GLY A 117 -20.45 3.78 17.94
C GLY A 117 -19.34 4.83 17.74
N MET A 118 -18.09 4.48 18.07
CA MET A 118 -16.97 5.40 17.88
C MET A 118 -16.62 5.61 16.40
N ASP A 119 -16.75 4.57 15.57
CA ASP A 119 -16.56 4.66 14.11
C ASP A 119 -17.63 5.55 13.46
N ASP A 120 -18.90 5.43 13.87
CA ASP A 120 -19.99 6.26 13.37
C ASP A 120 -19.80 7.75 13.74
N ASP A 121 -19.34 8.02 14.97
CA ASP A 121 -19.09 9.39 15.45
C ASP A 121 -17.98 10.09 14.66
N ILE A 122 -16.83 9.44 14.47
CA ILE A 122 -15.74 10.04 13.70
C ILE A 122 -16.07 10.13 12.22
N LEU A 123 -16.81 9.17 11.66
CA LEU A 123 -17.26 9.22 10.26
C LEU A 123 -18.20 10.41 10.03
N SER A 124 -19.05 10.75 10.99
CA SER A 124 -19.88 11.97 10.96
C SER A 124 -19.02 13.24 10.93
N LEU A 125 -17.92 13.28 11.69
CA LEU A 125 -16.95 14.38 11.61
C LEU A 125 -16.26 14.43 10.25
N VAL A 126 -15.92 13.28 9.65
CA VAL A 126 -15.37 13.21 8.29
C VAL A 126 -16.37 13.76 7.26
N LYS A 127 -17.67 13.50 7.41
CA LYS A 127 -18.69 14.11 6.52
C LYS A 127 -18.67 15.64 6.58
N SER A 128 -18.41 16.20 7.77
CA SER A 128 -18.42 17.66 7.97
C SER A 128 -17.24 18.40 7.32
N ILE A 129 -16.14 17.72 7.00
CA ILE A 129 -14.98 18.33 6.35
C ILE A 129 -15.11 18.35 4.82
N ILE A 130 -16.01 17.56 4.24
CA ILE A 130 -16.14 17.43 2.79
C ILE A 130 -16.81 18.68 2.21
N PRO A 131 -16.19 19.35 1.24
CA PRO A 131 -16.76 20.56 0.66
C PRO A 131 -18.02 20.24 -0.15
N PRO A 132 -19.07 21.06 -0.06
CA PRO A 132 -20.23 20.90 -0.93
C PRO A 132 -19.86 21.25 -2.37
N LEU A 133 -20.38 20.48 -3.32
CA LEU A 133 -20.32 20.81 -4.74
C LEU A 133 -21.26 21.99 -5.01
N THR A 134 -20.69 23.13 -5.41
CA THR A 134 -21.47 24.34 -5.70
C THR A 134 -21.01 25.00 -6.99
N SER A 135 -21.93 25.65 -7.70
CA SER A 135 -21.63 26.38 -8.94
C SER A 135 -20.85 27.68 -8.73
N LYS A 136 -20.54 28.03 -7.47
CA LYS A 136 -19.82 29.27 -7.12
C LYS A 136 -18.30 29.08 -7.10
N LYS A 137 -17.84 27.83 -7.02
CA LYS A 137 -16.42 27.52 -6.97
C LYS A 137 -15.81 27.45 -8.37
N HIS A 138 -14.53 27.74 -8.44
CA HIS A 138 -13.73 27.66 -9.66
C HIS A 138 -12.72 26.51 -9.58
N LYS A 139 -12.27 26.04 -10.76
CA LYS A 139 -11.31 24.95 -10.88
C LYS A 139 -10.04 25.25 -10.06
N GLY A 140 -9.73 24.32 -9.17
CA GLY A 140 -8.55 24.34 -8.31
C GLY A 140 -8.85 24.78 -6.88
N GLU A 141 -10.08 25.13 -6.54
CA GLU A 141 -10.47 25.50 -5.17
C GLU A 141 -10.72 24.27 -4.29
N ASP A 142 -11.16 23.14 -4.85
CA ASP A 142 -11.47 21.91 -4.11
C ASP A 142 -10.31 20.91 -4.08
N GLY A 143 -9.13 21.29 -4.55
CA GLY A 143 -7.90 20.53 -4.32
C GLY A 143 -6.93 20.56 -5.49
N ARG A 144 -5.70 20.98 -5.19
CA ARG A 144 -4.55 20.86 -6.08
C ARG A 144 -3.50 19.99 -5.40
N ILE A 145 -3.47 18.71 -5.73
CA ILE A 145 -2.62 17.73 -5.02
C ILE A 145 -1.37 17.46 -5.82
N GLY A 146 -0.21 17.53 -5.17
CA GLY A 146 1.08 17.15 -5.76
C GLY A 146 1.52 15.78 -5.27
N ILE A 147 2.04 14.95 -6.17
CA ILE A 147 2.62 13.64 -5.87
C ILE A 147 4.11 13.72 -6.23
N ILE A 148 4.97 13.53 -5.24
CA ILE A 148 6.43 13.42 -5.40
C ILE A 148 6.78 11.93 -5.41
N GLY A 149 7.17 11.43 -6.57
CA GLY A 149 7.51 10.02 -6.74
C GLY A 149 7.52 9.61 -8.21
N GLY A 150 7.65 8.32 -8.47
CA GLY A 150 7.84 7.81 -9.82
C GLY A 150 9.30 7.89 -10.27
N CYS A 151 9.92 6.73 -10.35
CA CYS A 151 11.23 6.52 -10.95
C CYS A 151 11.14 5.56 -12.14
N GLN A 152 12.28 5.20 -12.72
CA GLN A 152 12.38 4.35 -13.90
C GLN A 152 11.54 3.06 -13.80
N ASP A 153 11.58 2.39 -12.64
CA ASP A 153 10.91 1.10 -12.45
C ASP A 153 9.48 1.24 -11.90
N TYR A 154 9.21 2.28 -11.09
CA TYR A 154 7.98 2.42 -10.34
C TYR A 154 7.07 3.52 -10.87
N THR A 155 6.54 3.33 -12.07
CA THR A 155 5.65 4.30 -12.74
C THR A 155 4.18 4.16 -12.34
N GLY A 156 3.75 2.98 -11.87
CA GLY A 156 2.35 2.71 -11.51
C GLY A 156 1.91 3.37 -10.20
N ALA A 157 2.78 3.34 -9.17
CA ALA A 157 2.50 3.91 -7.86
C ALA A 157 2.10 5.40 -7.88
N PRO A 158 2.88 6.32 -8.49
CA PRO A 158 2.49 7.73 -8.56
C PRO A 158 1.22 7.94 -9.39
N TYR A 159 0.95 7.11 -10.40
CA TYR A 159 -0.30 7.14 -11.14
C TYR A 159 -1.48 6.79 -10.24
N PHE A 160 -1.42 5.68 -9.50
CA PHE A 160 -2.50 5.25 -8.61
C PHE A 160 -2.80 6.28 -7.52
N ALA A 161 -1.79 6.92 -6.94
CA ALA A 161 -1.99 8.01 -6.00
C ALA A 161 -2.68 9.22 -6.67
N ALA A 162 -2.17 9.66 -7.82
CA ALA A 162 -2.68 10.83 -8.52
C ALA A 162 -4.11 10.67 -9.05
N ILE A 163 -4.41 9.52 -9.67
CA ILE A 163 -5.76 9.27 -10.19
C ILE A 163 -6.77 9.07 -9.06
N SER A 164 -6.34 8.51 -7.92
CA SER A 164 -7.20 8.38 -6.74
C SER A 164 -7.55 9.75 -6.17
N ALA A 165 -6.58 10.68 -6.10
CA ALA A 165 -6.86 12.05 -5.70
C ALA A 165 -7.93 12.72 -6.58
N LEU A 166 -7.81 12.60 -7.91
CA LEU A 166 -8.84 13.11 -8.84
C LEU A 166 -10.21 12.44 -8.62
N LYS A 167 -10.23 11.11 -8.45
CA LYS A 167 -11.47 10.34 -8.27
C LYS A 167 -12.16 10.63 -6.93
N VAL A 168 -11.42 11.02 -5.90
CA VAL A 168 -11.97 11.47 -4.61
C VAL A 168 -12.62 12.84 -4.74
N GLY A 169 -12.07 13.72 -5.58
CA GLY A 169 -12.64 15.05 -5.83
C GLY A 169 -11.63 16.18 -5.92
N ALA A 170 -10.32 15.90 -6.01
CA ALA A 170 -9.35 16.95 -6.34
C ALA A 170 -9.63 17.52 -7.74
N ASP A 171 -9.58 18.84 -7.86
CA ASP A 171 -9.74 19.53 -9.14
C ASP A 171 -8.53 19.33 -10.07
N LEU A 172 -7.33 19.20 -9.49
CA LEU A 172 -6.08 19.02 -10.20
C LEU A 172 -5.15 18.07 -9.44
N SER A 173 -4.49 17.19 -10.18
CA SER A 173 -3.45 16.32 -9.65
C SER A 173 -2.17 16.48 -10.47
N HIS A 174 -1.09 16.82 -9.78
CA HIS A 174 0.24 17.02 -10.32
C HIS A 174 1.14 15.86 -9.91
N VAL A 175 1.90 15.31 -10.85
CA VAL A 175 2.90 14.28 -10.57
C VAL A 175 4.28 14.84 -10.90
N PHE A 176 5.16 14.91 -9.91
CA PHE A 176 6.56 15.26 -10.09
C PHE A 176 7.39 13.99 -10.02
N CYS A 177 7.88 13.55 -11.18
CA CYS A 177 8.56 12.27 -11.35
C CYS A 177 9.87 12.45 -12.12
N THR A 178 10.64 11.36 -12.20
CA THR A 178 11.82 11.34 -13.06
C THR A 178 11.43 11.49 -14.53
N LYS A 179 12.36 11.95 -15.35
CA LYS A 179 12.14 12.14 -16.78
C LYS A 179 11.68 10.86 -17.48
N ASP A 180 12.28 9.73 -17.13
CA ASP A 180 11.99 8.44 -17.76
C ASP A 180 10.62 7.86 -17.36
N ALA A 181 10.16 8.16 -16.14
CA ALA A 181 8.83 7.76 -15.68
C ALA A 181 7.70 8.55 -16.37
N ALA A 182 7.97 9.78 -16.78
CA ALA A 182 6.93 10.74 -17.15
C ALA A 182 6.11 10.32 -18.37
N THR A 183 6.75 9.79 -19.42
CA THR A 183 6.04 9.37 -20.64
C THR A 183 5.07 8.23 -20.37
N VAL A 184 5.48 7.29 -19.51
CA VAL A 184 4.65 6.15 -19.11
C VAL A 184 3.47 6.63 -18.26
N ILE A 185 3.70 7.50 -17.27
CA ILE A 185 2.61 8.02 -16.42
C ILE A 185 1.60 8.82 -17.25
N LYS A 186 2.06 9.63 -18.20
CA LYS A 186 1.20 10.40 -19.12
C LYS A 186 0.34 9.51 -20.02
N SER A 187 0.81 8.31 -20.37
CA SER A 187 0.04 7.40 -21.23
C SER A 187 -1.09 6.68 -20.49
N TYR A 188 -1.03 6.60 -19.15
CA TYR A 188 -2.09 6.02 -18.34
C TYR A 188 -3.34 6.91 -18.24
N SER A 189 -3.19 8.24 -18.25
CA SER A 189 -4.33 9.17 -18.20
C SER A 189 -3.98 10.57 -18.72
N PRO A 190 -4.81 11.16 -19.59
CA PRO A 190 -4.63 12.54 -20.06
C PRO A 190 -5.01 13.60 -19.00
N GLU A 191 -5.67 13.20 -17.90
CA GLU A 191 -6.14 14.13 -16.85
C GLU A 191 -5.00 14.58 -15.92
N LEU A 192 -3.91 13.80 -15.84
CA LEU A 192 -2.81 14.06 -14.92
C LEU A 192 -1.84 15.11 -15.49
N ILE A 193 -1.43 16.07 -14.65
CA ILE A 193 -0.40 17.04 -15.00
C ILE A 193 0.96 16.49 -14.55
N VAL A 194 1.71 15.89 -15.47
CA VAL A 194 2.97 15.20 -15.17
C VAL A 194 4.19 16.06 -15.51
N HIS A 195 5.03 16.31 -14.51
CA HIS A 195 6.22 17.15 -14.51
C HIS A 195 7.50 16.27 -14.44
N PRO A 196 8.26 16.14 -15.55
CA PRO A 196 9.49 15.35 -15.61
C PRO A 196 10.69 16.13 -15.05
N VAL A 197 10.71 16.40 -13.75
CA VAL A 197 11.70 17.30 -13.13
C VAL A 197 12.42 16.73 -11.91
N LEU A 198 11.99 15.57 -11.38
CA LEU A 198 12.43 15.09 -10.05
C LEU A 198 13.92 14.71 -9.99
N ASP A 199 14.49 14.30 -11.11
CA ASP A 199 15.89 13.93 -11.33
C ASP A 199 16.71 15.05 -12.00
N SER A 200 16.14 16.25 -12.14
CA SER A 200 16.85 17.40 -12.70
C SER A 200 17.87 17.98 -11.70
N PRO A 201 19.02 18.51 -12.14
CA PRO A 201 19.96 19.20 -11.25
C PRO A 201 19.35 20.37 -10.46
N ASN A 202 18.28 20.99 -10.98
CA ASN A 202 17.51 22.07 -10.36
C ASN A 202 16.08 21.62 -9.99
N ALA A 203 15.89 20.33 -9.67
CA ALA A 203 14.58 19.74 -9.39
C ALA A 203 13.81 20.51 -8.32
N VAL A 204 14.47 20.86 -7.22
CA VAL A 204 13.86 21.55 -6.07
C VAL A 204 13.31 22.90 -6.50
N GLU A 205 14.07 23.70 -7.26
CA GLU A 205 13.64 25.01 -7.75
C GLU A 205 12.48 24.90 -8.76
N GLU A 206 12.50 23.89 -9.63
CA GLU A 206 11.40 23.66 -10.58
C GLU A 206 10.10 23.25 -9.87
N ILE A 207 10.19 22.37 -8.87
CA ILE A 207 9.04 21.94 -8.06
C ILE A 207 8.53 23.09 -7.19
N GLU A 208 9.43 23.89 -6.61
CA GLU A 208 9.09 25.02 -5.74
C GLU A 208 8.17 26.05 -6.42
N LYS A 209 8.30 26.25 -7.74
CA LYS A 209 7.41 27.13 -8.52
C LYS A 209 5.93 26.71 -8.45
N TRP A 210 5.67 25.43 -8.19
CA TRP A 210 4.32 24.88 -8.10
C TRP A 210 3.78 24.84 -6.68
N LEU A 211 4.64 24.74 -5.66
CA LEU A 211 4.21 24.62 -4.26
C LEU A 211 3.20 25.69 -3.82
N PRO A 212 3.30 26.99 -4.19
CA PRO A 212 2.30 28.00 -3.83
C PRO A 212 0.88 27.73 -4.35
N ARG A 213 0.75 26.84 -5.34
CA ARG A 213 -0.54 26.45 -5.93
C ARG A 213 -1.06 25.14 -5.34
N LEU A 214 -0.23 24.35 -4.68
CA LEU A 214 -0.65 23.06 -4.14
C LEU A 214 -1.36 23.24 -2.80
N HIS A 215 -2.34 22.40 -2.56
CA HIS A 215 -3.10 22.34 -1.31
C HIS A 215 -2.73 21.15 -0.43
N GLY A 216 -2.07 20.15 -1.01
CA GLY A 216 -1.57 18.98 -0.31
C GLY A 216 -0.47 18.31 -1.12
N LEU A 217 0.46 17.66 -0.43
CA LEU A 217 1.57 16.94 -1.04
C LEU A 217 1.58 15.49 -0.57
N VAL A 218 1.73 14.55 -1.49
CA VAL A 218 1.97 13.13 -1.20
C VAL A 218 3.40 12.81 -1.63
N VAL A 219 4.21 12.23 -0.76
CA VAL A 219 5.62 11.93 -1.04
C VAL A 219 5.89 10.45 -0.83
N GLY A 220 6.52 9.83 -1.83
CA GLY A 220 7.03 8.47 -1.73
C GLY A 220 6.48 7.43 -2.71
N PRO A 221 5.24 7.52 -3.25
CA PRO A 221 4.73 6.54 -4.22
C PRO A 221 5.67 6.36 -5.42
N GLY A 222 6.39 5.24 -5.46
CA GLY A 222 7.38 4.92 -6.50
C GLY A 222 8.59 5.85 -6.53
N LEU A 223 8.92 6.54 -5.43
CA LEU A 223 10.09 7.43 -5.36
C LEU A 223 11.41 6.69 -5.58
N GLY A 224 11.50 5.44 -5.13
CA GLY A 224 12.75 4.69 -5.10
C GLY A 224 13.67 5.17 -3.98
N ARG A 225 14.87 4.58 -3.92
CA ARG A 225 15.86 4.82 -2.85
C ARG A 225 17.18 5.35 -3.37
N ASP A 226 17.17 5.94 -4.56
CA ASP A 226 18.33 6.66 -5.08
C ASP A 226 18.61 7.90 -4.21
N ASN A 227 19.88 8.09 -3.84
CA ASN A 227 20.27 9.15 -2.91
C ASN A 227 19.97 10.56 -3.45
N HIS A 228 20.06 10.77 -4.77
CA HIS A 228 19.75 12.06 -5.37
C HIS A 228 18.25 12.34 -5.28
N LEU A 229 17.40 11.37 -5.62
CA LEU A 229 15.94 11.50 -5.49
C LEU A 229 15.50 11.73 -4.04
N LEU A 230 16.07 10.98 -3.09
CA LEU A 230 15.78 11.14 -1.66
C LEU A 230 16.20 12.53 -1.15
N LYS A 231 17.34 13.07 -1.60
CA LYS A 231 17.77 14.43 -1.27
C LYS A 231 16.80 15.47 -1.83
N THR A 232 16.41 15.35 -3.09
CA THR A 232 15.39 16.23 -3.70
C THR A 232 14.08 16.18 -2.93
N ALA A 233 13.59 14.98 -2.61
CA ALA A 233 12.34 14.80 -1.85
C ALA A 233 12.42 15.45 -0.46
N LYS A 234 13.55 15.30 0.25
CA LYS A 234 13.80 15.97 1.54
C LYS A 234 13.65 17.48 1.41
N GLU A 235 14.35 18.11 0.47
CA GLU A 235 14.32 19.56 0.30
C GLU A 235 12.92 20.05 -0.09
N VAL A 236 12.21 19.30 -0.93
CA VAL A 236 10.81 19.59 -1.28
C VAL A 236 9.89 19.50 -0.06
N ILE A 237 10.06 18.50 0.82
CA ILE A 237 9.30 18.41 2.08
C ILE A 237 9.56 19.65 2.95
N GLU A 238 10.81 20.05 3.12
CA GLU A 238 11.19 21.23 3.91
C GLU A 238 10.56 22.53 3.37
N ARG A 239 10.60 22.74 2.05
CA ARG A 239 9.95 23.90 1.40
C ARG A 239 8.43 23.85 1.50
N THR A 240 7.84 22.66 1.55
CA THR A 240 6.39 22.46 1.69
C THR A 240 5.95 22.74 3.13
N LYS A 241 6.72 22.30 4.13
CA LYS A 241 6.51 22.62 5.56
C LYS A 241 6.56 24.13 5.81
N ALA A 242 7.52 24.82 5.21
CA ALA A 242 7.65 26.28 5.31
C ALA A 242 6.43 27.05 4.75
N ARG A 243 5.56 26.37 3.99
CA ARG A 243 4.32 26.91 3.42
C ARG A 243 3.07 26.42 4.14
N ASP A 244 3.21 25.63 5.20
CA ASP A 244 2.09 25.11 5.99
C ASP A 244 1.08 24.28 5.18
N ILE A 245 1.58 23.59 4.14
CA ILE A 245 0.82 22.69 3.27
C ILE A 245 0.81 21.28 3.88
N PRO A 246 -0.35 20.60 4.03
CA PRO A 246 -0.40 19.21 4.49
C PRO A 246 0.45 18.25 3.66
N ILE A 247 1.13 17.31 4.33
CA ILE A 247 2.04 16.35 3.69
C ILE A 247 1.71 14.93 4.13
N VAL A 248 1.44 14.05 3.17
CA VAL A 248 1.31 12.60 3.37
C VAL A 248 2.62 11.95 2.94
N ILE A 249 3.23 11.15 3.83
CA ILE A 249 4.45 10.40 3.56
C ILE A 249 4.11 8.91 3.53
N ASP A 250 4.32 8.27 2.38
CA ASP A 250 4.03 6.86 2.15
C ASP A 250 5.25 6.14 1.53
N ALA A 251 5.28 4.82 1.55
CA ALA A 251 6.28 3.99 0.86
C ALA A 251 7.74 4.44 1.06
N ASP A 252 8.49 4.71 -0.01
CA ASP A 252 9.90 5.14 0.10
C ASP A 252 10.08 6.56 0.66
N GLY A 253 8.99 7.34 0.77
CA GLY A 253 8.99 8.56 1.60
C GLY A 253 9.18 8.23 3.08
N LEU A 254 8.61 7.11 3.56
CA LEU A 254 8.83 6.63 4.93
C LEU A 254 10.25 6.12 5.11
N TRP A 255 10.85 5.53 4.07
CA TRP A 255 12.27 5.17 4.08
C TRP A 255 13.15 6.41 4.34
N LEU A 256 12.87 7.54 3.67
CA LEU A 256 13.55 8.81 3.94
C LEU A 256 13.39 9.24 5.41
N VAL A 257 12.16 9.17 5.94
CA VAL A 257 11.88 9.53 7.34
C VAL A 257 12.62 8.61 8.31
N THR A 258 12.71 7.30 8.05
CA THR A 258 13.50 6.37 8.88
C THR A 258 14.97 6.78 8.94
N GLN A 259 15.54 7.29 7.85
CA GLN A 259 16.94 7.74 7.83
C GLN A 259 17.13 9.13 8.45
N GLN A 260 16.14 10.02 8.32
CA GLN A 260 16.21 11.40 8.78
C GLN A 260 14.84 11.84 9.34
N PRO A 261 14.48 11.44 10.58
CA PRO A 261 13.17 11.73 11.17
C PRO A 261 12.81 13.23 11.21
N SER A 262 13.83 14.07 11.43
CA SER A 262 13.73 15.53 11.51
C SER A 262 13.13 16.20 10.26
N VAL A 263 13.11 15.50 9.12
CA VAL A 263 12.47 16.02 7.89
C VAL A 263 10.99 16.34 8.10
N ILE A 264 10.29 15.55 8.93
CA ILE A 264 8.84 15.69 9.16
C ILE A 264 8.47 15.80 10.65
N GLU A 265 9.41 15.49 11.55
CA GLU A 265 9.23 15.62 13.00
C GLU A 265 8.62 16.98 13.41
N GLY A 266 7.68 16.95 14.35
CA GLY A 266 6.97 18.10 14.88
C GLY A 266 5.95 18.74 13.93
N TYR A 267 5.86 18.29 12.67
CA TYR A 267 4.96 18.89 11.69
C TYR A 267 3.53 18.34 11.82
N GLN A 268 2.64 19.09 12.48
CA GLN A 268 1.28 18.63 12.81
C GLN A 268 0.38 18.37 11.59
N LYS A 269 0.72 18.93 10.42
CA LYS A 269 0.04 18.63 9.14
C LYS A 269 0.70 17.48 8.35
N GLY A 270 1.67 16.81 8.96
CA GLY A 270 2.30 15.60 8.44
C GLY A 270 1.48 14.36 8.81
N ILE A 271 1.34 13.44 7.86
CA ILE A 271 0.70 12.15 8.04
C ILE A 271 1.62 11.06 7.52
N LEU A 272 1.97 10.09 8.37
CA LEU A 272 2.77 8.93 8.00
C LEU A 272 1.86 7.72 7.80
N THR A 273 2.02 6.97 6.70
CA THR A 273 1.16 5.83 6.39
C THR A 273 1.89 4.48 6.33
N PRO A 274 2.67 4.09 7.35
CA PRO A 274 3.45 2.85 7.29
C PRO A 274 2.57 1.60 7.29
N ASN A 275 2.95 0.61 6.48
CA ASN A 275 2.56 -0.77 6.73
C ASN A 275 3.35 -1.34 7.92
N PHE A 276 3.00 -2.54 8.39
CA PHE A 276 3.67 -3.16 9.53
C PHE A 276 5.21 -3.18 9.42
N MET A 277 5.78 -3.55 8.27
CA MET A 277 7.23 -3.61 8.09
C MET A 277 7.89 -2.24 7.98
N GLU A 278 7.20 -1.25 7.42
CA GLU A 278 7.66 0.15 7.43
C GLU A 278 7.62 0.72 8.84
N PHE A 279 6.57 0.42 9.60
CA PHE A 279 6.36 0.87 10.96
C PHE A 279 7.43 0.31 11.89
N THR A 280 7.69 -1.01 11.85
CA THR A 280 8.75 -1.63 12.66
C THR A 280 10.10 -1.00 12.39
N ARG A 281 10.47 -0.80 11.12
CA ARG A 281 11.74 -0.14 10.77
C ARG A 281 11.83 1.29 11.29
N LEU A 282 10.75 2.05 11.19
CA LEU A 282 10.69 3.43 11.67
C LEU A 282 10.76 3.49 13.21
N TYR A 283 10.02 2.62 13.88
CA TYR A 283 10.00 2.49 15.34
C TYR A 283 11.39 2.17 15.89
N GLU A 284 12.02 1.12 15.38
CA GLU A 284 13.34 0.66 15.83
C GLU A 284 14.43 1.72 15.55
N ALA A 285 14.32 2.45 14.43
CA ALA A 285 15.26 3.52 14.11
C ALA A 285 15.16 4.71 15.08
N LEU A 286 13.96 5.02 15.57
CA LEU A 286 13.72 6.16 16.45
C LEU A 286 13.95 5.83 17.93
N HIS A 287 13.52 4.65 18.39
CA HIS A 287 13.61 4.24 19.79
C HIS A 287 14.90 3.47 20.12
N HIS A 288 15.63 3.00 19.09
CA HIS A 288 16.83 2.15 19.25
C HIS A 288 16.56 0.84 20.02
N GLU A 289 15.33 0.34 19.97
CA GLU A 289 14.90 -0.90 20.61
C GLU A 289 13.92 -1.67 19.70
N PRO A 290 13.82 -3.01 19.84
CA PRO A 290 12.87 -3.81 19.09
C PRO A 290 11.43 -3.42 19.43
N MET A 291 10.57 -3.37 18.42
CA MET A 291 9.15 -3.09 18.62
C MET A 291 8.42 -4.27 19.28
N ASP A 292 7.68 -4.02 20.37
CA ASP A 292 6.79 -5.03 20.96
C ASP A 292 5.49 -5.16 20.15
N SER A 293 5.43 -6.19 19.31
CA SER A 293 4.23 -6.47 18.50
C SER A 293 2.98 -6.88 19.30
N SER A 294 3.08 -7.11 20.62
CA SER A 294 1.95 -7.54 21.45
C SER A 294 0.99 -6.41 21.81
N ASP A 295 1.45 -5.14 21.79
CA ASP A 295 0.61 -3.95 22.01
C ASP A 295 0.81 -2.89 20.90
N PRO A 296 0.20 -3.10 19.71
CA PRO A 296 0.33 -2.15 18.60
C PRO A 296 -0.26 -0.76 18.89
N GLN A 297 -1.22 -0.64 19.81
CA GLN A 297 -1.84 0.65 20.15
C GLN A 297 -0.89 1.50 20.98
N HIS A 298 -0.16 0.88 21.90
CA HIS A 298 0.90 1.56 22.63
C HIS A 298 2.02 2.01 21.68
N CYS A 299 2.57 1.10 20.87
CA CYS A 299 3.68 1.42 19.97
C CYS A 299 3.34 2.55 18.98
N VAL A 300 2.13 2.58 18.41
CA VAL A 300 1.76 3.65 17.47
C VAL A 300 1.64 5.00 18.16
N SER A 301 1.20 5.03 19.42
CA SER A 301 1.11 6.25 20.23
C SER A 301 2.50 6.76 20.62
N GLU A 302 3.38 5.86 21.04
CA GLU A 302 4.77 6.20 21.36
C GLU A 302 5.52 6.74 20.14
N LEU A 303 5.39 6.09 18.99
CA LEU A 303 6.02 6.56 17.76
C LEU A 303 5.53 7.97 17.37
N SER A 304 4.22 8.21 17.44
CA SER A 304 3.66 9.54 17.15
C SER A 304 4.17 10.60 18.12
N GLY A 305 4.21 10.29 19.42
CA GLY A 305 4.75 11.18 20.45
C GLY A 305 6.24 11.49 20.24
N ALA A 306 7.05 10.47 19.96
CA ALA A 306 8.48 10.60 19.68
C ALA A 306 8.76 11.39 18.38
N MET A 307 7.85 11.34 17.41
CA MET A 307 7.90 12.17 16.19
C MET A 307 7.34 13.59 16.39
N GLY A 308 7.06 14.00 17.63
CA GLY A 308 6.50 15.31 17.94
C GLY A 308 5.03 15.46 17.55
N ASN A 309 4.22 14.43 17.85
CA ASN A 309 2.77 14.40 17.61
C ASN A 309 2.35 14.48 16.13
N VAL A 310 3.22 14.00 15.22
CA VAL A 310 2.87 13.79 13.81
C VAL A 310 1.82 12.67 13.73
N THR A 311 0.82 12.82 12.86
CA THR A 311 -0.21 11.78 12.70
C THR A 311 0.39 10.53 12.06
N VAL A 312 0.15 9.36 12.66
CA VAL A 312 0.62 8.06 12.18
C VAL A 312 -0.57 7.15 11.91
N VAL A 313 -0.54 6.48 10.76
CA VAL A 313 -1.50 5.47 10.31
C VAL A 313 -0.77 4.14 10.15
N LEU A 314 -0.88 3.27 11.17
CA LEU A 314 -0.38 1.90 11.09
C LEU A 314 -1.39 1.04 10.33
N LYS A 315 -1.07 0.75 9.06
CA LYS A 315 -1.93 -0.05 8.17
C LYS A 315 -1.91 -1.53 8.60
N GLY A 316 -3.08 -2.13 8.77
CA GLY A 316 -3.21 -3.48 9.33
C GLY A 316 -4.52 -4.18 8.99
N GLU A 317 -4.89 -5.19 9.79
CA GLU A 317 -6.24 -5.77 9.73
C GLU A 317 -7.29 -4.70 10.07
N GLN A 318 -7.03 -3.94 11.12
CA GLN A 318 -7.59 -2.62 11.39
C GLN A 318 -6.48 -1.59 11.20
N ASP A 319 -6.83 -0.40 10.72
CA ASP A 319 -5.84 0.68 10.63
C ASP A 319 -5.88 1.48 11.94
N LEU A 320 -4.75 1.54 12.63
CA LEU A 320 -4.60 2.34 13.86
C LEU A 320 -4.10 3.73 13.52
N ILE A 321 -4.81 4.75 13.99
CA ILE A 321 -4.59 6.14 13.63
C ILE A 321 -4.44 6.96 14.90
N THR A 322 -3.36 7.71 15.04
CA THR A 322 -3.10 8.53 16.24
C THR A 322 -2.29 9.76 15.90
N ASP A 323 -2.49 10.83 16.66
CA ASP A 323 -1.62 12.01 16.74
C ASP A 323 -0.83 12.06 18.07
N GLY A 324 -0.75 10.92 18.75
CA GLY A 324 -0.09 10.77 20.05
C GLY A 324 -1.01 11.07 21.23
N THR A 325 -2.21 11.61 21.02
CA THR A 325 -3.18 11.87 22.11
C THR A 325 -4.18 10.75 22.28
N LYS A 326 -4.72 10.24 21.17
CA LYS A 326 -5.74 9.18 21.16
C LYS A 326 -5.55 8.28 19.95
N VAL A 327 -5.68 6.97 20.16
CA VAL A 327 -5.71 5.98 19.09
C VAL A 327 -7.15 5.76 18.65
N PHE A 328 -7.37 5.93 17.35
CA PHE A 328 -8.58 5.53 16.64
C PHE A 328 -8.29 4.26 15.85
N SER A 329 -9.27 3.36 15.76
CA SER A 329 -9.17 2.13 14.97
C SER A 329 -10.20 2.17 13.86
N CYS A 330 -9.78 2.25 12.60
CA CYS A 330 -10.68 2.12 11.46
C CYS A 330 -10.98 0.64 11.20
N SER A 331 -12.15 0.19 11.66
CA SER A 331 -12.56 -1.22 11.61
C SER A 331 -13.44 -1.60 10.41
N ILE A 332 -13.64 -0.67 9.46
CA ILE A 332 -14.41 -0.92 8.23
C ILE A 332 -13.85 -2.14 7.50
N GLU A 333 -14.76 -3.06 7.17
CA GLU A 333 -14.41 -4.33 6.55
C GLU A 333 -13.89 -4.10 5.13
N GLY A 334 -12.64 -4.52 4.89
CA GLY A 334 -12.05 -4.60 3.56
C GLY A 334 -12.30 -5.96 2.92
N SER A 335 -11.29 -6.53 2.29
CA SER A 335 -11.27 -7.91 1.82
C SER A 335 -9.92 -8.57 2.12
N GLY A 336 -9.86 -9.90 2.03
CA GLY A 336 -8.60 -10.64 2.12
C GLY A 336 -7.65 -10.42 0.93
N ARG A 337 -8.06 -9.67 -0.10
CA ARG A 337 -7.27 -9.46 -1.32
C ARG A 337 -6.41 -8.19 -1.21
N ARG A 338 -5.10 -8.41 -1.13
CA ARG A 338 -4.06 -7.37 -1.03
C ARG A 338 -3.47 -7.02 -2.40
N CYS A 339 -3.92 -5.93 -3.01
CA CYS A 339 -3.38 -5.45 -4.29
C CYS A 339 -2.15 -4.57 -4.07
N GLY A 340 -1.12 -4.68 -4.92
CA GLY A 340 0.16 -3.98 -4.74
C GLY A 340 0.08 -2.46 -4.71
N GLY A 341 -0.98 -1.85 -5.27
CA GLY A 341 -1.17 -0.38 -5.29
C GLY A 341 -2.28 0.14 -4.36
N GLN A 342 -2.75 -0.68 -3.41
CA GLN A 342 -3.77 -0.24 -2.45
C GLN A 342 -3.29 0.90 -1.55
N GLY A 343 -2.00 0.90 -1.19
CA GLY A 343 -1.38 1.99 -0.42
C GLY A 343 -1.35 3.31 -1.20
N ASP A 344 -1.12 3.25 -2.50
CA ASP A 344 -1.13 4.44 -3.37
C ASP A 344 -2.52 5.07 -3.45
N LEU A 345 -3.58 4.25 -3.55
CA LEU A 345 -4.96 4.75 -3.47
C LEU A 345 -5.22 5.47 -2.15
N LEU A 346 -4.79 4.87 -1.04
CA LEU A 346 -4.91 5.46 0.29
C LEU A 346 -4.19 6.82 0.37
N SER A 347 -2.92 6.89 0.00
CA SER A 347 -2.13 8.11 0.12
C SER A 347 -2.63 9.23 -0.81
N GLY A 348 -3.05 8.89 -2.03
CA GLY A 348 -3.71 9.81 -2.95
C GLY A 348 -5.02 10.39 -2.39
N SER A 349 -5.89 9.52 -1.86
CA SER A 349 -7.15 9.92 -1.22
C SER A 349 -6.93 10.79 0.02
N MET A 350 -5.91 10.44 0.81
CA MET A 350 -5.54 11.13 2.03
C MET A 350 -5.01 12.54 1.75
N GLY A 351 -4.29 12.76 0.64
CA GLY A 351 -3.85 14.09 0.23
C GLY A 351 -5.01 15.07 0.01
N VAL A 352 -6.12 14.59 -0.57
CA VAL A 352 -7.35 15.39 -0.78
C VAL A 352 -8.05 15.66 0.54
N LEU A 353 -8.30 14.60 1.31
CA LEU A 353 -9.01 14.72 2.58
C LEU A 353 -8.23 15.57 3.59
N ALA A 354 -6.89 15.54 3.57
CA ALA A 354 -6.06 16.41 4.41
C ALA A 354 -6.25 17.87 4.05
N HIS A 355 -6.29 18.21 2.75
CA HIS A 355 -6.61 19.57 2.33
C HIS A 355 -8.00 20.00 2.83
N TRP A 356 -9.02 19.19 2.61
CA TRP A 356 -10.39 19.50 3.04
C TRP A 356 -10.49 19.64 4.56
N ALA A 357 -9.90 18.72 5.32
CA ALA A 357 -9.90 18.76 6.78
C ALA A 357 -9.24 20.03 7.33
N HIS A 358 -8.06 20.40 6.82
CA HIS A 358 -7.34 21.61 7.25
C HIS A 358 -7.97 22.90 6.76
N SER A 359 -8.85 22.84 5.75
CA SER A 359 -9.61 24.00 5.24
C SER A 359 -10.97 24.16 5.93
N ALA A 360 -11.50 23.10 6.53
CA ALA A 360 -12.78 23.12 7.21
C ALA A 360 -12.69 23.92 8.52
N SER A 361 -13.71 24.75 8.78
CA SER A 361 -13.81 25.52 10.03
C SER A 361 -14.18 24.68 11.26
N ALA A 362 -14.36 23.36 11.11
CA ALA A 362 -14.65 22.43 12.18
C ALA A 362 -13.40 22.15 13.04
N ALA A 363 -12.83 23.21 13.60
CA ALA A 363 -11.80 23.13 14.62
C ALA A 363 -12.48 22.90 15.97
N GLY A 364 -12.22 21.75 16.62
CA GLY A 364 -12.51 21.69 18.05
C GLY A 364 -12.47 20.34 18.75
N ILE A 365 -12.59 19.20 18.05
CA ILE A 365 -12.75 17.90 18.73
C ILE A 365 -11.66 16.90 18.35
N VAL A 366 -11.31 16.79 17.07
CA VAL A 366 -10.32 15.84 16.56
C VAL A 366 -9.36 16.58 15.63
N ASN A 367 -8.09 16.20 15.67
CA ASN A 367 -7.06 16.73 14.78
C ASN A 367 -7.48 16.54 13.30
N PRO A 368 -7.43 17.59 12.45
CA PRO A 368 -7.81 17.47 11.04
C PRO A 368 -7.05 16.37 10.28
N SER A 369 -5.77 16.16 10.60
CA SER A 369 -4.95 15.09 10.00
C SER A 369 -5.47 13.69 10.36
N VAL A 370 -5.98 13.51 11.59
CA VAL A 370 -6.62 12.25 12.04
C VAL A 370 -7.95 12.03 11.32
N LEU A 371 -8.77 13.08 11.14
CA LEU A 371 -10.02 12.98 10.37
C LEU A 371 -9.74 12.61 8.91
N ALA A 372 -8.76 13.25 8.29
CA ALA A 372 -8.34 12.94 6.93
C ALA A 372 -7.86 11.50 6.79
N ALA A 373 -7.02 11.04 7.73
CA ALA A 373 -6.54 9.67 7.77
C ALA A 373 -7.68 8.67 7.92
N TYR A 374 -8.61 8.91 8.85
CA TYR A 374 -9.74 8.02 9.09
C TYR A 374 -10.65 7.92 7.85
N GLY A 375 -10.96 9.05 7.22
CA GLY A 375 -11.74 9.09 5.99
C GLY A 375 -11.06 8.32 4.85
N ALA A 376 -9.75 8.48 4.68
CA ALA A 376 -9.00 7.83 3.60
C ALA A 376 -8.90 6.30 3.81
N CYS A 377 -8.66 5.86 5.04
CA CYS A 377 -8.68 4.44 5.42
C CYS A 377 -10.06 3.82 5.17
N SER A 378 -11.11 4.51 5.62
CA SER A 378 -12.50 4.10 5.43
C SER A 378 -12.84 3.91 3.96
N LEU A 379 -12.48 4.90 3.13
CA LEU A 379 -12.70 4.88 1.70
C LEU A 379 -11.94 3.73 1.03
N THR A 380 -10.65 3.58 1.33
CA THR A 380 -9.80 2.54 0.75
C THR A 380 -10.33 1.15 1.04
N ARG A 381 -10.75 0.90 2.29
CA ARG A 381 -11.33 -0.37 2.72
C ARG A 381 -12.66 -0.66 2.03
N GLN A 382 -13.53 0.35 1.94
CA GLN A 382 -14.81 0.24 1.24
C GLN A 382 -14.65 0.03 -0.28
N CYS A 383 -13.64 0.63 -0.92
CA CYS A 383 -13.27 0.34 -2.31
C CYS A 383 -12.78 -1.10 -2.49
N ASN A 384 -11.90 -1.57 -1.59
CA ASN A 384 -11.38 -2.93 -1.62
C ASN A 384 -12.49 -3.97 -1.47
N SER A 385 -13.40 -3.78 -0.52
CA SER A 385 -14.55 -4.66 -0.29
C SER A 385 -15.46 -4.73 -1.53
N GLN A 386 -15.83 -3.58 -2.11
CA GLN A 386 -16.68 -3.54 -3.31
C GLN A 386 -16.02 -4.19 -4.53
N ALA A 387 -14.75 -3.86 -4.79
CA ALA A 387 -14.02 -4.44 -5.91
C ALA A 387 -13.87 -5.97 -5.72
N PHE A 388 -13.58 -6.43 -4.50
CA PHE A 388 -13.50 -7.85 -4.20
C PHE A 388 -14.83 -8.59 -4.35
N GLN A 389 -15.96 -7.98 -4.00
CA GLN A 389 -17.28 -8.58 -4.23
C GLN A 389 -17.55 -8.81 -5.72
N ARG A 390 -17.01 -7.95 -6.60
CA ARG A 390 -17.19 -8.03 -8.05
C ARG A 390 -16.20 -8.97 -8.74
N TYR A 391 -14.93 -8.92 -8.34
CA TYR A 391 -13.83 -9.56 -9.06
C TYR A 391 -13.18 -10.72 -8.26
N GLY A 392 -13.49 -10.86 -6.98
CA GLY A 392 -12.94 -11.90 -6.11
C GLY A 392 -11.41 -11.93 -6.16
N ARG A 393 -10.85 -13.11 -6.42
CA ARG A 393 -9.38 -13.31 -6.46
C ARG A 393 -8.68 -12.42 -7.50
N SER A 394 -9.33 -12.09 -8.61
CA SER A 394 -8.71 -11.32 -9.70
C SER A 394 -8.71 -9.81 -9.46
N THR A 395 -9.23 -9.33 -8.33
CA THR A 395 -9.23 -7.89 -8.01
C THR A 395 -7.83 -7.28 -8.11
N THR A 396 -7.76 -6.13 -8.75
CA THR A 396 -6.56 -5.29 -8.94
C THR A 396 -6.77 -3.89 -8.37
N THR A 397 -5.70 -3.10 -8.28
CA THR A 397 -5.79 -1.70 -7.85
C THR A 397 -6.68 -0.87 -8.80
N SER A 398 -6.61 -1.14 -10.11
CA SER A 398 -7.45 -0.46 -11.10
C SER A 398 -8.94 -0.71 -10.85
N ASP A 399 -9.31 -1.93 -10.44
CA ASP A 399 -10.69 -2.25 -10.07
C ASP A 399 -11.12 -1.44 -8.84
N MET A 400 -10.25 -1.35 -7.82
CA MET A 400 -10.51 -0.53 -6.63
C MET A 400 -10.71 0.95 -6.96
N ILE A 401 -9.95 1.50 -7.91
CA ILE A 401 -10.08 2.90 -8.35
C ILE A 401 -11.45 3.16 -8.98
N GLN A 402 -12.03 2.18 -9.68
CA GLN A 402 -13.39 2.32 -10.23
C GLN A 402 -14.47 2.39 -9.15
N GLU A 403 -14.19 1.85 -7.95
CA GLU A 403 -15.12 1.87 -6.82
C GLU A 403 -15.02 3.14 -5.96
N ILE A 404 -14.09 4.06 -6.24
CA ILE A 404 -13.93 5.28 -5.42
C ILE A 404 -15.23 6.09 -5.37
N GLY A 405 -15.87 6.33 -6.52
CA GLY A 405 -17.10 7.13 -6.56
C GLY A 405 -18.28 6.50 -5.81
N SER A 406 -18.49 5.19 -5.98
CA SER A 406 -19.55 4.44 -5.27
C SER A 406 -19.27 4.36 -3.77
N ALA A 407 -18.02 4.08 -3.39
CA ALA A 407 -17.58 4.05 -2.00
C ALA A 407 -17.73 5.42 -1.32
N PHE A 408 -17.30 6.49 -1.99
CA PHE A 408 -17.35 7.86 -1.48
C PHE A 408 -18.80 8.27 -1.19
N LYS A 409 -19.69 8.08 -2.18
CA LYS A 409 -21.12 8.36 -2.01
C LYS A 409 -21.71 7.57 -0.85
N LYS A 410 -21.39 6.28 -0.74
CA LYS A 410 -21.88 5.42 0.34
C LYS A 410 -21.41 5.88 1.71
N LEU A 411 -20.14 6.25 1.86
CA LEU A 411 -19.58 6.62 3.17
C LEU A 411 -19.94 8.04 3.57
N PHE A 412 -19.95 8.98 2.63
CA PHE A 412 -19.88 10.40 2.96
C PHE A 412 -21.06 11.23 2.49
N GLU A 413 -21.81 10.78 1.49
CA GLU A 413 -22.96 11.52 0.93
C GLU A 413 -24.30 10.84 1.22
N SER A 414 -24.30 9.70 1.93
CA SER A 414 -25.50 8.95 2.31
C SER A 414 -26.07 9.34 3.67
#